data_AF-A0A9E2E9H3-F1
#
_entry.id   AF-A0A9E2E9H3-F1
#
_cell.length_a   1.000
_cell.length_b   1.000
_cell.length_c   1.000
_cell.angle_alpha   90.00
_cell.angle_beta   90.00
_cell.angle_gamma   90.00
#
_symmetry.space_group_name_H-M   'P 1'
#
loop_
_entity.id
_entity.type
_entity.pdbx_description
1 polymer ?
#
loop_
_entity_poly.entity_id
_entity_poly.type
_entity_poly.pdbx_seq_one_letter_code
_entity_poly.pdbx_strand_id
1 'polypeptide(L)'
;MVNLIYIFWMYVILFAVIGAMRGWAKELLVSFSVILALALNYLLRKYIPMIVNLPSTEPSLFWIRTWITVALVYFGYQTVASVAHLAGKARKEKLQDALFGAVMGAVNGYLVVGTLWAYLDEARYPFPG
;
A
#
# COMPACT_ATOMS: atom_id res chain seq x y z
N MET A 1 10.07 3.19 -25.18
CA MET A 1 10.59 3.35 -23.81
C MET A 1 9.53 4.07 -22.99
N VAL A 2 8.87 3.41 -22.05
CA VAL A 2 7.88 4.05 -21.18
C VAL A 2 8.62 4.59 -19.95
N ASN A 3 8.41 5.85 -19.61
CA ASN A 3 9.01 6.44 -18.42
C ASN A 3 8.31 5.88 -17.17
N LEU A 4 9.10 5.43 -16.19
CA LEU A 4 8.62 4.90 -14.91
C LEU A 4 7.66 5.88 -14.23
N ILE A 5 7.89 7.19 -14.35
CA ILE A 5 7.00 8.23 -13.80
C ILE A 5 5.55 8.09 -14.29
N TYR A 6 5.30 7.69 -15.55
CA TYR A 6 3.95 7.55 -16.08
C TYR A 6 3.25 6.31 -15.51
N ILE A 7 4.00 5.23 -15.32
CA ILE A 7 3.49 4.00 -14.68
C ILE A 7 3.10 4.30 -13.24
N PHE A 8 3.84 5.18 -12.56
CA PHE A 8 3.55 5.59 -11.18
C PHE A 8 2.18 6.22 -11.08
N TRP A 9 1.99 7.29 -11.84
CA TRP A 9 0.79 8.09 -11.81
C TRP A 9 -0.40 7.31 -12.34
N MET A 10 -0.20 6.40 -13.30
CA MET A 10 -1.23 5.47 -13.72
C MET A 10 -1.75 4.63 -12.54
N TYR A 11 -0.87 4.04 -11.72
CA TYR A 11 -1.33 3.29 -10.54
C TYR A 11 -1.95 4.20 -9.47
N VAL A 12 -1.37 5.37 -9.19
CA VAL A 12 -1.95 6.32 -8.22
C VAL A 12 -3.37 6.74 -8.63
N ILE A 13 -3.58 7.07 -9.91
CA ILE A 13 -4.90 7.42 -10.45
C ILE A 13 -5.86 6.23 -10.38
N LEU A 14 -5.39 5.01 -10.70
CA LEU A 14 -6.20 3.80 -10.61
C LEU A 14 -6.68 3.57 -9.16
N PHE A 15 -5.79 3.70 -8.18
CA PHE A 15 -6.16 3.62 -6.76
C PHE A 15 -7.09 4.76 -6.33
N ALA A 16 -6.94 5.96 -6.88
CA ALA A 16 -7.87 7.06 -6.65
C ALA A 16 -9.29 6.72 -7.14
N VAL A 17 -9.41 6.15 -8.34
CA VAL A 17 -10.71 5.72 -8.89
C VAL A 17 -11.32 4.60 -8.02
N ILE A 18 -10.52 3.62 -7.59
CA ILE A 18 -10.97 2.55 -6.69
C ILE A 18 -11.47 3.15 -5.36
N GLY A 19 -10.72 4.07 -4.78
CA GLY A 19 -11.09 4.74 -3.54
C GLY A 19 -12.39 5.54 -3.66
N ALA A 20 -12.59 6.21 -4.80
CA ALA A 20 -13.82 6.95 -5.09
C ALA A 20 -15.06 6.04 -5.12
N MET A 21 -14.92 4.84 -5.69
CA MET A 21 -16.01 3.85 -5.76
C MET A 21 -16.27 3.17 -4.41
N ARG A 22 -15.25 3.05 -3.56
CA ARG A 22 -15.32 2.27 -2.31
C ARG A 22 -15.77 3.11 -1.11
N GLY A 23 -15.41 4.40 -1.09
CA GLY A 23 -15.75 5.34 -0.02
C GLY A 23 -14.62 5.54 1.00
N TRP A 24 -14.55 6.74 1.58
CA TRP A 24 -13.43 7.20 2.42
C TRP A 24 -13.18 6.35 3.67
N ALA A 25 -14.22 5.96 4.42
CA ALA A 25 -14.05 5.24 5.68
C ALA A 25 -13.33 3.90 5.48
N LYS A 26 -13.57 3.28 4.31
CA LYS A 26 -12.95 2.02 3.91
C LYS A 26 -11.49 2.20 3.50
N GLU A 27 -11.17 3.29 2.81
CA GLU A 27 -9.79 3.62 2.44
C GLU A 27 -8.95 4.07 3.64
N LEU A 28 -9.55 4.72 4.64
CA LEU A 28 -8.87 5.09 5.88
C LEU A 28 -8.32 3.87 6.63
N LEU A 29 -9.09 2.79 6.69
CA LEU A 29 -8.64 1.54 7.30
C LEU A 29 -7.47 0.90 6.54
N VAL A 30 -7.45 1.04 5.21
CA VAL A 30 -6.30 0.61 4.40
C VAL A 30 -5.08 1.46 4.69
N SER A 31 -5.23 2.78 4.85
CA SER A 31 -4.11 3.64 5.21
C SER A 31 -3.44 3.19 6.51
N PHE A 32 -4.23 2.77 7.51
CA PHE A 32 -3.69 2.19 8.75
C PHE A 32 -2.94 0.88 8.52
N SER A 33 -3.42 0.01 7.61
CA SER A 33 -2.71 -1.24 7.31
C SER A 33 -1.39 -1.00 6.56
N VAL A 34 -1.34 -0.01 5.67
CA VAL A 34 -0.12 0.43 5.00
C VAL A 34 0.89 0.95 6.03
N ILE A 35 0.46 1.84 6.93
CA ILE A 35 1.32 2.38 8.00
C ILE A 35 1.81 1.25 8.90
N LEU A 36 0.94 0.31 9.28
CA LEU A 36 1.31 -0.87 10.07
C LEU A 36 2.36 -1.71 9.34
N ALA A 37 2.23 -1.89 8.03
CA ALA A 37 3.21 -2.63 7.23
C ALA A 37 4.58 -1.96 7.23
N LEU A 38 4.63 -0.64 7.10
CA LEU A 38 5.87 0.12 7.16
C LEU A 38 6.49 0.08 8.55
N ALA A 39 5.67 0.25 9.59
CA ALA A 39 6.11 0.15 10.97
C ALA A 39 6.66 -1.25 11.30
N LEU A 40 6.00 -2.31 10.84
CA LEU A 40 6.45 -3.68 11.03
C LEU A 40 7.78 -3.93 10.29
N ASN A 41 7.91 -3.48 9.04
CA ASN A 41 9.17 -3.59 8.29
C ASN A 41 10.32 -2.84 8.98
N TYR A 42 10.05 -1.66 9.52
CA TYR A 42 11.02 -0.91 10.31
C TYR A 42 11.41 -1.66 11.59
N LEU A 43 10.43 -2.21 12.31
CA LEU A 43 10.66 -2.98 13.54
C LEU A 43 11.49 -4.24 13.26
N LEU A 44 11.18 -4.96 12.19
CA LEU A 44 11.92 -6.14 11.75
C LEU A 44 13.39 -5.81 11.47
N ARG A 45 13.65 -4.70 10.77
CA ARG A 45 15.01 -4.25 10.47
C ARG A 45 15.76 -3.74 11.71
N LYS A 46 15.05 -3.32 12.76
CA LYS A 46 15.64 -2.77 13.98
C LYS A 46 15.93 -3.84 15.04
N TYR A 47 15.05 -4.81 15.21
CA TYR A 47 15.08 -5.74 16.35
C TYR A 47 15.42 -7.18 16.00
N ILE A 48 15.25 -7.63 14.75
CA ILE A 48 15.56 -9.02 14.38
C ILE A 48 16.99 -9.11 13.84
N PRO A 49 17.93 -9.76 14.56
CA PRO A 49 19.34 -9.80 14.16
C PRO A 49 19.56 -10.41 12.78
N MET A 50 18.75 -11.42 12.42
CA MET A 50 18.78 -12.05 11.09
C MET A 50 18.52 -11.05 9.95
N ILE A 51 17.68 -10.03 10.18
CA ILE A 51 17.29 -9.05 9.17
C ILE A 51 18.20 -7.82 9.21
N VAL A 52 18.67 -7.43 10.41
CA VAL A 52 19.65 -6.35 10.61
C VAL A 52 20.92 -6.62 9.80
N ASN A 53 21.42 -7.86 9.87
CA ASN A 53 22.68 -8.26 9.24
C ASN A 53 22.60 -8.44 7.72
N LEU A 54 21.40 -8.40 7.12
CA LEU A 54 21.23 -8.48 5.68
C LEU A 54 21.58 -7.11 5.04
N PRO A 55 22.47 -7.08 4.03
CA PRO A 55 22.66 -5.91 3.18
C PRO A 55 21.34 -5.46 2.54
N SER A 56 21.19 -4.16 2.32
CA SER A 56 19.94 -3.62 1.73
C SER A 56 19.77 -3.98 0.24
N THR A 57 20.87 -4.39 -0.38
CA THR A 57 20.93 -4.89 -1.76
C THR A 57 20.56 -6.36 -1.90
N GLU A 58 20.38 -7.10 -0.79
CA GLU A 58 20.04 -8.52 -0.86
C GLU A 58 18.62 -8.72 -1.40
N PRO A 59 18.45 -9.56 -2.45
CA PRO A 59 17.13 -9.87 -2.99
C PRO A 59 16.18 -10.49 -1.95
N SER A 60 16.73 -11.23 -0.98
CA SER A 60 15.95 -11.85 0.11
C SER A 60 15.25 -10.80 0.98
N LEU A 61 15.95 -9.71 1.33
CA LEU A 61 15.39 -8.61 2.12
C LEU A 61 14.30 -7.87 1.36
N PHE A 62 14.51 -7.65 0.05
CA PHE A 62 13.51 -7.09 -0.84
C PHE A 62 12.21 -7.90 -0.83
N TRP A 63 12.31 -9.23 -1.00
CA TRP A 63 11.14 -10.10 -1.03
C TRP A 63 10.42 -10.17 0.31
N ILE A 64 11.15 -10.23 1.43
CA ILE A 64 10.55 -10.21 2.78
C ILE A 64 9.71 -8.94 2.96
N ARG A 65 10.30 -7.77 2.67
CA ARG A 65 9.61 -6.48 2.83
C ARG A 65 8.40 -6.34 1.91
N THR A 66 8.55 -6.80 0.67
CA THR A 66 7.49 -6.80 -0.33
C THR A 66 6.33 -7.70 0.09
N TRP A 67 6.59 -8.94 0.48
CA TRP A 67 5.54 -9.89 0.90
C TRP A 67 4.79 -9.42 2.14
N ILE A 68 5.50 -8.88 3.14
CA ILE A 68 4.87 -8.32 4.34
C ILE A 68 3.98 -7.14 3.97
N THR A 69 4.48 -6.23 3.12
CA THR A 69 3.72 -5.05 2.71
C THR A 69 2.47 -5.45 1.92
N VAL A 70 2.61 -6.32 0.92
CA VAL A 70 1.49 -6.82 0.12
C VAL A 70 0.47 -7.57 0.98
N ALA A 71 0.91 -8.44 1.90
CA ALA A 71 0.02 -9.20 2.78
C ALA A 71 -0.80 -8.27 3.70
N LEU A 72 -0.16 -7.30 4.35
CA LEU A 72 -0.85 -6.39 5.27
C LEU A 72 -1.77 -5.40 4.53
N VAL A 73 -1.37 -4.92 3.35
CA VAL A 73 -2.23 -4.10 2.50
C VAL A 73 -3.44 -4.92 2.04
N TYR A 74 -3.22 -6.16 1.60
CA TYR A 74 -4.28 -7.09 1.21
C TYR A 74 -5.26 -7.34 2.36
N PHE A 75 -4.79 -7.64 3.57
CA PHE A 75 -5.65 -7.79 4.73
C PHE A 75 -6.37 -6.49 5.12
N GLY A 76 -5.76 -5.33 4.90
CA GLY A 76 -6.43 -4.03 5.04
C GLY A 76 -7.60 -3.87 4.08
N TYR A 77 -7.44 -4.30 2.82
CA TYR A 77 -8.52 -4.28 1.84
C TYR A 77 -9.62 -5.31 2.18
N GLN A 78 -9.25 -6.52 2.63
CA GLN A 78 -10.17 -7.63 2.91
C GLN A 78 -10.96 -7.46 4.21
N THR A 79 -10.32 -7.00 5.30
CA THR A 79 -10.99 -6.77 6.60
C THR A 79 -12.17 -5.80 6.46
N VAL A 80 -12.06 -4.85 5.54
CA VAL A 80 -13.13 -3.90 5.26
C VAL A 80 -14.27 -4.50 4.44
N ALA A 81 -13.98 -5.47 3.56
CA ALA A 81 -14.99 -6.16 2.78
C ALA A 81 -15.90 -7.04 3.66
N SER A 82 -15.36 -7.65 4.73
CA SER A 82 -16.14 -8.47 5.66
C SER A 82 -17.01 -7.63 6.62
N VAL A 83 -16.55 -6.47 7.08
CA VAL A 83 -17.31 -5.56 7.97
C VAL A 83 -18.44 -4.82 7.24
N ALA A 84 -18.38 -4.72 5.90
CA ALA A 84 -19.37 -4.02 5.09
C ALA A 84 -20.78 -4.64 5.10
N HIS A 85 -20.95 -5.90 5.50
CA HIS A 85 -22.28 -6.52 5.68
C HIS A 85 -23.08 -5.93 6.86
N LEU A 86 -22.42 -5.19 7.76
CA LEU A 86 -23.03 -4.64 8.98
C LEU A 86 -23.36 -3.13 8.88
N ALA A 87 -22.84 -2.43 7.86
CA ALA A 87 -23.06 -0.99 7.72
C ALA A 87 -24.33 -0.70 6.89
N GLY A 88 -25.42 -0.44 7.61
CA GLY A 88 -26.73 -0.09 7.03
C GLY A 88 -26.68 1.10 6.07
N LYS A 89 -27.57 1.06 5.06
CA LYS A 89 -27.78 2.04 3.99
C LYS A 89 -27.75 3.51 4.47
N ALA A 90 -26.58 4.15 4.48
CA ALA A 90 -26.46 5.60 4.54
C ALA A 90 -26.56 6.17 3.11
N ARG A 91 -27.80 6.33 2.65
CA ARG A 91 -28.17 6.82 1.32
C ARG A 91 -28.38 8.34 1.41
N LYS A 92 -27.34 9.17 1.25
CA LYS A 92 -27.46 10.56 0.71
C LYS A 92 -26.15 11.40 0.49
N GLU A 93 -24.97 11.03 0.98
CA GLU A 93 -23.73 11.84 0.79
C GLU A 93 -22.74 11.33 -0.28
N LYS A 94 -23.23 10.77 -1.39
CA LYS A 94 -22.40 10.01 -2.34
C LYS A 94 -21.23 10.78 -2.97
N LEU A 95 -21.36 12.08 -3.23
CA LEU A 95 -20.31 12.84 -3.93
C LEU A 95 -19.15 13.19 -3.00
N GLN A 96 -19.46 13.68 -1.79
CA GLN A 96 -18.44 14.00 -0.80
C GLN A 96 -17.69 12.74 -0.37
N ASP A 97 -18.41 11.66 -0.07
CA ASP A 97 -17.82 10.37 0.29
C ASP A 97 -16.91 9.81 -0.82
N ALA A 98 -17.31 9.99 -2.08
CA ALA A 98 -16.51 9.59 -3.23
C ALA A 98 -15.27 10.47 -3.44
N LEU A 99 -15.37 11.79 -3.27
CA LEU A 99 -14.22 12.69 -3.37
C LEU A 99 -13.18 12.42 -2.29
N PHE A 100 -13.61 12.27 -1.02
CA PHE A 100 -12.71 11.88 0.06
C PHE A 100 -12.14 10.46 -0.17
N GLY A 101 -12.97 9.54 -0.66
CA GLY A 101 -12.52 8.22 -1.09
C GLY A 101 -11.44 8.29 -2.17
N ALA A 102 -11.58 9.19 -3.15
CA ALA A 102 -10.62 9.36 -4.23
C ALA A 102 -9.26 9.86 -3.74
N VAL A 103 -9.26 10.88 -2.86
CA VAL A 103 -8.03 11.41 -2.26
C VAL A 103 -7.34 10.35 -1.41
N MET A 104 -8.11 9.67 -0.55
CA MET A 104 -7.58 8.60 0.31
C MET A 104 -7.04 7.43 -0.52
N GLY A 105 -7.75 7.04 -1.57
CA GLY A 105 -7.30 6.03 -2.53
C GLY A 105 -5.99 6.44 -3.21
N ALA A 106 -5.88 7.69 -3.68
CA ALA A 106 -4.66 8.21 -4.28
C ALA A 106 -3.48 8.15 -3.30
N VAL A 107 -3.69 8.57 -2.04
CA VAL A 107 -2.67 8.50 -0.99
C VAL A 107 -2.26 7.06 -0.72
N ASN A 108 -3.22 6.13 -0.61
CA ASN A 108 -2.95 4.71 -0.43
C ASN A 108 -2.15 4.14 -1.60
N GLY A 109 -2.57 4.44 -2.84
CA GLY A 109 -1.86 4.02 -4.05
C GLY A 109 -0.44 4.56 -4.10
N TYR A 110 -0.25 5.84 -3.76
CA TYR A 110 1.06 6.47 -3.66
C TYR A 110 1.95 5.76 -2.64
N LEU A 111 1.42 5.49 -1.44
CA LEU A 111 2.18 4.83 -0.39
C LEU A 111 2.52 3.38 -0.78
N VAL A 112 1.57 2.60 -1.29
CA VAL A 112 1.81 1.19 -1.65
C VAL A 112 2.79 1.09 -2.80
N VAL A 113 2.54 1.79 -3.92
CA VAL A 113 3.40 1.69 -5.10
C VAL A 113 4.75 2.36 -4.85
N GLY A 114 4.76 3.51 -4.17
CA GLY A 114 5.97 4.23 -3.82
C GLY A 114 6.88 3.42 -2.88
N THR A 115 6.32 2.71 -1.91
CA THR A 115 7.10 1.86 -1.00
C THR A 115 7.66 0.62 -1.71
N LEU A 116 6.88 -0.01 -2.57
CA LEU A 116 7.37 -1.13 -3.39
C LEU A 116 8.51 -0.70 -4.33
N TRP A 117 8.42 0.49 -4.93
CA TRP A 117 9.52 1.03 -5.73
C TRP A 117 10.71 1.47 -4.90
N ALA A 118 10.52 2.03 -3.71
CA ALA A 118 11.62 2.33 -2.81
C ALA A 118 12.39 1.05 -2.47
N TYR A 119 11.70 -0.08 -2.24
CA TYR A 119 12.36 -1.37 -2.02
C TYR A 119 13.12 -1.87 -3.26
N LEU A 120 12.59 -1.64 -4.47
CA LEU A 120 13.26 -1.99 -5.72
C LEU A 120 14.52 -1.15 -5.96
N ASP A 121 14.48 0.14 -5.65
CA ASP A 121 15.61 1.07 -5.77
C ASP A 121 16.71 0.72 -4.74
N GLU A 122 16.33 0.48 -3.47
CA GLU A 122 17.26 0.02 -2.42
C GLU A 122 17.95 -1.31 -2.80
N ALA A 123 17.21 -2.21 -3.46
CA ALA A 123 17.74 -3.49 -3.91
C ALA A 123 18.54 -3.43 -5.22
N ARG A 124 18.70 -2.24 -5.82
CA ARG A 124 19.39 -2.00 -7.10
C ARG A 124 18.88 -2.88 -8.24
N TYR A 125 17.56 -2.99 -8.39
CA TYR A 125 16.96 -3.71 -9.51
C TYR A 125 17.36 -3.09 -10.88
N PRO A 126 17.65 -3.87 -11.94
CA PRO A 126 17.59 -5.33 -12.05
C PRO A 126 18.68 -6.02 -11.22
N PHE A 127 18.29 -7.06 -10.48
CA PHE A 127 19.20 -7.76 -9.57
C PHE A 127 20.45 -8.22 -10.33
N PRO A 128 21.67 -7.85 -9.87
CA PRO A 128 22.88 -8.43 -10.42
C PRO A 128 22.85 -9.94 -10.13
N GLY A 129 22.78 -10.73 -11.20
CA GLY A 129 22.84 -12.19 -11.13
C GLY A 129 24.22 -12.70 -10.75
#